data_AF-A0A357FX10-F1
#
_entry.id   AF-A0A357FX10-F1
#
_cell.length_a   1.000
_cell.length_b   1.000
_cell.length_c   1.000
_cell.angle_alpha   90.00
_cell.angle_beta   90.00
_cell.angle_gamma   90.00
#
_symmetry.space_group_name_H-M   'P 1'
#
loop_
_entity.id
_entity.type
_entity.pdbx_description
1 polymer ?
#
loop_
_entity_poly.entity_id
_entity_poly.type
_entity_poly.pdbx_seq_one_letter_code
_entity_poly.pdbx_strand_id
1 'polypeptide(L)'
;ERPMMIVWAGVFAREDGEAVHHALYEAAESLGCIKDGWNGFNVLHNAASRVGALDIGFVPGKGGKDFRDIIAGTKDGSIKALYLLGADEFSAKAATGWQTFVIYQGH
;
A
#
# COMPACT_ATOMS: atom_id res chain seq x y z
N GLU A 1 19.09 -26.29 -5.85
CA GLU A 1 19.33 -24.88 -5.43
C GLU A 1 18.00 -24.20 -5.07
N ARG A 2 18.01 -23.20 -4.17
CA ARG A 2 16.81 -22.47 -3.66
C ARG A 2 17.03 -20.95 -3.79
N PRO A 3 16.95 -20.37 -5.01
CA PRO A 3 17.18 -18.95 -5.22
C PRO A 3 16.04 -18.11 -4.64
N MET A 4 16.35 -16.88 -4.23
CA MET A 4 15.41 -15.97 -3.58
C MET A 4 15.46 -14.59 -4.22
N MET A 5 14.29 -13.99 -4.39
CA MET A 5 14.10 -12.60 -4.79
C MET A 5 13.39 -11.86 -3.66
N ILE A 6 14.00 -10.79 -3.15
CA ILE A 6 13.39 -9.92 -2.14
C ILE A 6 13.13 -8.56 -2.78
N VAL A 7 11.87 -8.16 -2.82
CA VAL A 7 11.41 -6.90 -3.42
C VAL A 7 10.93 -5.97 -2.32
N TRP A 8 11.38 -4.73 -2.32
CA TRP A 8 10.85 -3.72 -1.39
C TRP A 8 9.42 -3.33 -1.77
N ALA A 9 8.47 -3.39 -0.82
CA ALA A 9 7.05 -3.16 -1.08
C ALA A 9 6.71 -1.79 -1.68
N GLY A 10 7.55 -0.77 -1.46
CA GLY A 10 7.28 0.57 -1.98
C GLY A 10 7.45 0.69 -3.49
N VAL A 11 8.03 -0.30 -4.19
CA VAL A 11 8.01 -0.32 -5.66
C VAL A 11 6.59 -0.41 -6.22
N PHE A 12 5.64 -0.97 -5.45
CA PHE A 12 4.24 -1.11 -5.85
C PHE A 12 3.41 0.16 -5.65
N ALA A 13 3.93 1.18 -4.95
CA ALA A 13 3.23 2.46 -4.75
C ALA A 13 3.34 3.41 -5.96
N ARG A 14 4.15 3.04 -6.96
CA ARG A 14 4.30 3.77 -8.23
C ARG A 14 3.03 3.64 -9.08
N GLU A 15 2.87 4.55 -10.04
CA GLU A 15 1.75 4.50 -11.00
C GLU A 15 1.77 3.23 -11.85
N ASP A 16 2.96 2.72 -12.18
CA ASP A 16 3.19 1.48 -12.91
C ASP A 16 3.39 0.26 -11.99
N GLY A 17 3.02 0.37 -10.70
CA GLY A 17 3.29 -0.63 -9.68
C GLY A 17 2.76 -2.04 -10.00
N GLU A 18 1.60 -2.13 -10.65
CA GLU A 18 1.02 -3.39 -11.12
C GLU A 18 1.88 -4.05 -12.21
N ALA A 19 2.29 -3.26 -13.22
CA ALA A 19 3.16 -3.75 -14.29
C ALA A 19 4.54 -4.18 -13.75
N VAL A 20 5.07 -3.43 -12.79
CA VAL A 20 6.31 -3.79 -12.07
C VAL A 20 6.14 -5.10 -11.32
N HIS A 21 5.04 -5.28 -10.58
CA HIS A 21 4.77 -6.53 -9.87
C HIS A 21 4.68 -7.73 -10.83
N HIS A 22 3.98 -7.57 -11.95
CA HIS A 22 3.86 -8.60 -12.98
C HIS A 22 5.24 -8.99 -13.56
N ALA A 23 6.04 -8.01 -13.99
CA ALA A 23 7.38 -8.26 -14.54
C ALA A 23 8.32 -8.92 -13.52
N LEU A 24 8.24 -8.55 -12.25
CA LEU A 24 9.01 -9.16 -11.18
C LEU A 24 8.60 -10.63 -10.93
N TYR A 25 7.30 -10.91 -11.00
CA TYR A 25 6.78 -12.27 -10.87
C TYR A 25 7.25 -13.16 -12.03
N GLU A 26 7.14 -12.71 -13.28
CA GLU A 26 7.65 -13.44 -14.45
C GLU A 26 9.16 -13.68 -14.38
N ALA A 27 9.92 -12.68 -13.91
CA ALA A 27 11.35 -12.82 -13.66
C ALA A 27 11.63 -13.88 -12.56
N ALA A 28 10.85 -13.89 -11.48
CA ALA A 28 11.00 -14.87 -10.41
C ALA A 28 10.70 -16.31 -10.87
N GLU A 29 9.70 -16.50 -11.73
CA GLU A 29 9.42 -17.80 -12.36
C GLU A 29 10.56 -18.24 -13.27
N SER A 30 11.00 -17.38 -14.20
CA SER A 30 12.09 -17.71 -15.15
C SER A 30 13.44 -17.96 -14.49
N LEU A 31 13.73 -17.29 -13.37
CA LEU A 31 14.95 -17.48 -12.57
C LEU A 31 14.86 -18.69 -11.61
N GLY A 32 13.73 -19.41 -11.57
CA GLY A 32 13.55 -20.58 -10.72
C GLY A 32 13.41 -20.27 -9.23
N CYS A 33 13.03 -19.03 -8.89
CA CYS A 33 12.65 -18.62 -7.54
C CYS A 33 11.29 -19.20 -7.14
N ILE A 34 10.40 -19.48 -8.10
CA ILE A 34 9.11 -20.12 -7.88
C ILE A 34 9.12 -21.49 -8.55
N LYS A 35 9.00 -22.57 -7.77
CA LYS A 35 8.97 -23.96 -8.25
C LYS A 35 8.37 -24.89 -7.21
N ASP A 36 8.13 -26.15 -7.59
CA ASP A 36 7.58 -27.13 -6.66
C ASP A 36 8.45 -27.26 -5.39
N GLY A 37 7.78 -27.22 -4.23
CA GLY A 37 8.43 -27.23 -2.91
C GLY A 37 9.25 -25.98 -2.53
N TRP A 38 9.23 -24.89 -3.31
CA TRP A 38 9.96 -23.65 -3.00
C TRP A 38 9.32 -22.39 -3.59
N ASN A 39 8.98 -21.43 -2.72
CA ASN A 39 8.62 -20.07 -3.13
C ASN A 39 9.62 -19.06 -2.55
N GLY A 40 10.54 -18.62 -3.39
CA GLY A 40 11.56 -17.63 -3.09
C GLY A 40 11.17 -16.21 -3.47
N PHE A 41 9.96 -15.95 -3.96
CA PHE A 41 9.48 -14.60 -4.27
C PHE A 41 8.91 -13.95 -3.00
N ASN A 42 9.62 -12.95 -2.47
CA ASN A 42 9.32 -12.33 -1.19
C ASN A 42 9.15 -10.81 -1.34
N VAL A 43 8.17 -10.26 -0.65
CA VAL A 43 7.95 -8.81 -0.54
C VAL A 43 8.35 -8.35 0.87
N LEU A 44 9.30 -7.42 0.94
CA LEU A 44 9.74 -6.80 2.19
C LEU A 44 8.93 -5.54 2.47
N HIS A 45 8.08 -5.59 3.50
CA HIS A 45 7.30 -4.46 3.97
C HIS A 45 8.09 -3.59 4.97
N ASN A 46 7.79 -2.30 5.01
CA ASN A 46 8.43 -1.32 5.90
C ASN A 46 7.54 -0.82 7.04
N ALA A 47 6.28 -1.28 7.11
CA ALA A 47 5.32 -0.91 8.15
C ALA A 47 4.66 -2.17 8.73
N ALA A 48 4.71 -2.31 10.06
CA ALA A 48 4.23 -3.51 10.77
C ALA A 48 2.73 -3.78 10.54
N SER A 49 1.92 -2.73 10.43
CA SER A 49 0.47 -2.84 10.21
C SER A 49 0.10 -3.27 8.79
N ARG A 50 1.02 -3.18 7.81
CA ARG A 50 0.68 -3.35 6.39
C ARG A 50 0.20 -4.76 6.08
N VAL A 51 0.91 -5.78 6.57
CA VAL A 51 0.56 -7.18 6.27
C VAL A 51 -0.77 -7.54 6.91
N GLY A 52 -0.97 -7.21 8.20
CA GLY A 52 -2.24 -7.46 8.88
C GLY A 52 -3.43 -6.73 8.23
N ALA A 53 -3.22 -5.50 7.73
CA ALA A 53 -4.23 -4.78 6.97
C ALA A 53 -4.59 -5.49 5.65
N LEU A 54 -3.59 -5.99 4.92
CA LEU A 54 -3.82 -6.74 3.68
C LEU A 54 -4.54 -8.07 3.94
N ASP A 55 -4.17 -8.79 5.00
CA ASP A 55 -4.76 -10.09 5.36
C ASP A 55 -6.27 -10.00 5.65
N ILE A 56 -6.73 -8.91 6.26
CA ILE A 56 -8.15 -8.67 6.53
C ILE A 56 -8.89 -7.97 5.38
N GLY A 57 -8.22 -7.74 4.24
CA GLY A 57 -8.80 -7.04 3.10
C GLY A 57 -9.04 -5.54 3.35
N PHE A 58 -8.24 -4.90 4.19
CA PHE A 58 -8.27 -3.46 4.45
C PHE A 58 -7.63 -2.68 3.29
N VAL A 59 -8.23 -2.82 2.12
CA VAL A 59 -7.91 -2.14 0.87
C VAL A 59 -9.15 -1.39 0.39
N PRO A 60 -9.01 -0.37 -0.48
CA PRO A 60 -10.18 0.26 -1.10
C PRO A 60 -11.05 -0.79 -1.80
N GLY A 61 -12.31 -0.90 -1.40
CA GLY A 61 -13.29 -1.75 -2.08
C GLY A 61 -13.67 -1.21 -3.46
N LYS A 62 -14.61 -1.86 -4.14
CA LYS A 62 -15.13 -1.39 -5.43
C LYS A 62 -15.70 0.03 -5.29
N GLY A 63 -15.14 0.99 -6.04
CA GLY A 63 -15.50 2.41 -5.96
C GLY A 63 -14.97 3.14 -4.72
N GLY A 64 -14.17 2.46 -3.89
CA GLY A 64 -13.44 3.06 -2.79
C GLY A 64 -12.32 3.95 -3.28
N LYS A 65 -11.91 4.90 -2.43
CA LYS A 65 -10.83 5.84 -2.71
C LYS A 65 -9.53 5.33 -2.10
N ASP A 66 -8.44 5.42 -2.85
CA ASP A 66 -7.10 5.18 -2.31
C ASP A 66 -6.60 6.40 -1.52
N PHE A 67 -5.35 6.34 -1.04
CA PHE A 67 -4.75 7.46 -0.31
C PHE A 67 -4.78 8.78 -1.12
N ARG A 68 -4.42 8.75 -2.41
CA ARG A 68 -4.33 9.97 -3.23
C ARG A 68 -5.71 10.59 -3.42
N ASP A 69 -6.70 9.76 -3.73
CA ASP A 69 -8.09 10.18 -3.90
C ASP A 69 -8.73 10.66 -2.60
N ILE A 70 -8.35 10.06 -1.46
CA ILE A 70 -8.79 10.52 -0.14
C ILE A 70 -8.24 11.92 0.11
N ILE A 71 -6.94 12.14 -0.08
CA ILE A 71 -6.34 13.45 0.15
C ILE A 71 -6.92 14.49 -0.81
N ALA A 72 -7.10 14.17 -2.09
CA ALA A 72 -7.77 15.06 -3.05
C ALA A 72 -9.21 15.39 -2.60
N GLY A 73 -9.96 14.39 -2.15
CA GLY A 73 -11.33 14.56 -1.66
C GLY A 73 -11.43 15.44 -0.42
N THR A 74 -10.42 15.46 0.44
CA THR A 74 -10.38 16.40 1.58
C THR A 74 -10.24 17.85 1.13
N LYS A 75 -9.58 18.09 -0.01
CA LYS A 75 -9.31 19.44 -0.54
C LYS A 75 -10.45 20.00 -1.37
N ASP A 76 -11.10 19.16 -2.18
CA ASP A 76 -12.28 19.56 -2.97
C ASP A 76 -13.58 19.54 -2.17
N GLY A 77 -13.54 19.01 -0.94
CA GLY A 77 -14.66 18.95 -0.02
C GLY A 77 -15.62 17.79 -0.28
N SER A 78 -15.34 16.85 -1.18
CA SER A 78 -16.11 15.61 -1.36
C SER A 78 -15.94 14.65 -0.17
N ILE A 79 -14.86 14.75 0.58
CA ILE A 79 -14.66 14.08 1.87
C ILE A 79 -14.84 15.09 2.98
N LYS A 80 -15.83 14.83 3.84
CA LYS A 80 -16.17 15.71 4.98
C LYS A 80 -15.49 15.30 6.27
N ALA A 81 -15.14 14.02 6.42
CA ALA A 81 -14.48 13.49 7.59
C ALA A 81 -13.36 12.52 7.19
N LEU A 82 -12.23 12.59 7.87
CA LEU A 82 -11.07 11.72 7.68
C LEU A 82 -10.67 11.09 9.02
N TYR A 83 -10.58 9.77 9.06
CA TYR A 83 -10.13 9.02 10.23
C TYR A 83 -8.69 8.56 10.05
N LEU A 84 -7.79 8.99 10.93
CA LEU A 84 -6.38 8.62 10.96
C LEU A 84 -6.13 7.68 12.14
N LEU A 85 -6.02 6.39 11.86
CA LEU A 85 -5.66 5.39 12.86
C LEU A 85 -4.13 5.24 12.90
N GLY A 86 -3.46 5.99 13.79
CA GLY A 86 -2.00 5.97 13.95
C GLY A 86 -1.22 6.28 12.67
N ALA A 87 -1.78 7.13 11.80
CA ALA A 87 -1.21 7.46 10.50
C ALA A 87 -0.31 8.70 10.60
N ASP A 88 0.98 8.47 10.87
CA ASP A 88 2.00 9.51 11.12
C ASP A 88 3.02 9.65 9.99
N GLU A 89 2.93 8.82 8.96
CA GLU A 89 3.91 8.74 7.88
C GLU A 89 3.82 9.90 6.86
N PHE A 90 2.86 10.83 7.05
CA PHE A 90 2.72 12.03 6.23
C PHE A 90 2.25 13.23 7.07
N SER A 91 2.52 14.44 6.59
CA SER A 91 2.02 15.66 7.25
C SER A 91 0.53 15.84 6.98
N ALA A 92 -0.32 15.26 7.84
CA ALA A 92 -1.78 15.39 7.73
C ALA A 92 -2.21 16.86 7.65
N LYS A 93 -1.69 17.71 8.53
CA LYS A 93 -1.98 19.15 8.55
C LYS A 93 -1.71 19.85 7.21
N ALA A 94 -0.64 19.49 6.52
CA ALA A 94 -0.29 20.09 5.24
C ALA A 94 -1.05 19.44 4.05
N ALA A 95 -1.41 18.18 4.19
CA ALA A 95 -2.01 17.40 3.12
C ALA A 95 -3.54 17.55 3.05
N THR A 96 -4.23 17.71 4.18
CA THR A 96 -5.70 17.69 4.22
C THR A 96 -6.32 19.06 4.00
N GLY A 97 -7.48 19.12 3.34
CA GLY A 97 -8.23 20.38 3.20
C GLY A 97 -8.80 20.89 4.52
N TRP A 98 -8.79 22.22 4.70
CA TRP A 98 -9.11 22.90 5.97
C TRP A 98 -10.54 22.70 6.47
N GLN A 99 -11.48 22.31 5.60
CA GLN A 99 -12.88 22.05 5.97
C GLN A 99 -13.15 20.59 6.38
N THR A 100 -12.17 19.70 6.21
CA THR A 100 -12.34 18.28 6.55
C THR A 100 -12.24 18.11 8.06
N PHE A 101 -13.22 17.43 8.65
CA PHE A 101 -13.17 17.03 10.05
C PHE A 101 -12.21 15.84 10.22
N VAL A 102 -11.04 16.09 10.78
CA VAL A 102 -10.01 15.04 10.97
C VAL A 102 -10.09 14.48 12.39
N ILE A 103 -10.26 13.16 12.50
CA ILE A 103 -10.17 12.40 13.75
C ILE A 103 -8.85 11.64 13.72
N TYR A 104 -7.99 11.88 14.70
CA TYR A 104 -6.77 11.11 14.89
C TYR A 104 -6.89 10.22 16.13
N GLN A 105 -6.69 8.92 15.94
CA GLN A 105 -6.57 7.93 17.01
C GLN A 105 -5.16 7.36 16.98
N GLY A 106 -4.32 7.76 17.93
CA GLY A 106 -2.95 7.27 18.10
C GLY A 106 -2.54 7.23 19.57
N HIS A 107 -1.24 7.13 19.83
CA HIS A 107 -0.66 7.00 21.17
C HIS A 107 0.60 7.86 21.34
#